data_AF-A0A250E694-F1
#
_entry.id   AF-A0A250E694-F1
#
_cell.length_a   1.000
_cell.length_b   1.000
_cell.length_c   1.000
_cell.angle_alpha   90.00
_cell.angle_beta   90.00
_cell.angle_gamma   90.00
#
_symmetry.space_group_name_H-M   'P 1'
#
loop_
_entity.id
_entity.type
_entity.pdbx_description
1 polymer ?
#
loop_
_entity_poly.entity_id
_entity_poly.type
_entity_poly.pdbx_seq_one_letter_code
_entity_poly.pdbx_strand_id
1 'polypeptide(L)'
;MNIPFEKIEAFCITKKQQKNLEKLKKKFSIKNSANRETLSDLMDSLFICEKYEPLLALLPEVLSVPFEEDFLIWGDMESYLAIIVAVPNITANQRKAIFEHYKSVTHYQSTKKAQESLDYYFHRILSLNKINDYKTEIAEALEEEDLSYEYAMRLGLLKEGSQVKLISEFVDFKTLQFPQWLETPNFENREALQNHMEEIISQQLETLKEKRFAKYN
;
A
#
# COMPACT_ATOMS: atom_id res chain seq x y z
N MET A 1 13.68 -6.04 -10.01
CA MET A 1 13.83 -5.15 -8.84
C MET A 1 15.22 -5.32 -8.23
N ASN A 2 16.00 -4.25 -8.21
CA ASN A 2 17.31 -4.15 -7.61
C ASN A 2 17.29 -3.07 -6.52
N ILE A 3 17.28 -3.46 -5.24
CA ILE A 3 17.16 -2.49 -4.15
C ILE A 3 18.41 -1.58 -4.10
N PRO A 4 18.26 -0.24 -4.09
CA PRO A 4 19.37 0.70 -4.00
C PRO A 4 19.81 0.86 -2.54
N PHE A 5 20.43 -0.19 -1.98
CA PHE A 5 20.76 -0.27 -0.56
C PHE A 5 21.59 0.92 -0.05
N GLU A 6 22.49 1.45 -0.87
CA GLU A 6 23.34 2.60 -0.56
C GLU A 6 22.53 3.89 -0.32
N LYS A 7 21.33 4.01 -0.90
CA LYS A 7 20.43 5.14 -0.70
C LYS A 7 19.50 4.97 0.50
N ILE A 8 19.46 3.78 1.09
CA ILE A 8 18.54 3.41 2.18
C ILE A 8 19.26 3.29 3.52
N GLU A 9 20.51 2.81 3.50
CA GLU A 9 21.25 2.40 4.69
C GLU A 9 21.37 3.50 5.76
N ALA A 10 21.70 4.72 5.37
CA ALA A 10 21.86 5.84 6.30
C ALA A 10 20.58 6.21 7.06
N PHE A 11 19.42 5.82 6.55
CA PHE A 11 18.11 6.09 7.16
C PHE A 11 17.64 4.98 8.11
N CYS A 12 18.31 3.82 8.10
CA CYS A 12 17.99 2.68 8.95
C CYS A 12 18.60 2.87 10.35
N ILE A 13 17.89 3.59 11.22
CA ILE A 13 18.37 3.98 12.56
C ILE A 13 17.92 3.03 13.66
N THR A 14 16.82 2.29 13.48
CA THR A 14 16.34 1.34 14.48
C THR A 14 17.02 -0.03 14.32
N LYS A 15 17.15 -0.79 15.41
CA LYS A 15 17.71 -2.16 15.37
C LYS A 15 16.90 -3.06 14.42
N LYS A 16 15.58 -2.84 14.33
CA LYS A 16 14.69 -3.61 13.44
C LYS A 16 14.98 -3.26 11.97
N GLN A 17 15.05 -1.97 11.63
CA GLN A 17 15.40 -1.51 10.28
C GLN A 17 16.75 -2.06 9.83
N GLN A 18 17.77 -1.93 10.67
CA GLN A 18 19.13 -2.44 10.39
C GLN A 18 19.13 -3.96 10.16
N LYS A 19 18.44 -4.72 11.02
CA LYS A 19 18.32 -6.19 10.86
C LYS A 19 17.62 -6.57 9.57
N ASN A 20 16.55 -5.87 9.18
CA ASN A 20 15.83 -6.13 7.94
C ASN A 20 16.69 -5.77 6.72
N LEU A 21 17.37 -4.63 6.74
CA LEU A 21 18.32 -4.23 5.70
C LEU A 21 19.43 -5.27 5.50
N GLU A 22 20.05 -5.75 6.57
CA GLU A 22 21.10 -6.77 6.51
C GLU A 22 20.60 -8.11 5.94
N LYS A 23 19.36 -8.52 6.26
CA LYS A 23 18.76 -9.71 5.65
C LYS A 23 18.59 -9.52 4.14
N LEU A 24 18.10 -8.36 3.71
CA LEU A 24 17.86 -8.06 2.29
C LEU A 24 19.19 -7.98 1.51
N LYS A 25 20.23 -7.36 2.08
CA LYS A 25 21.57 -7.24 1.46
C LYS A 25 22.22 -8.60 1.18
N LYS A 26 22.02 -9.60 2.05
CA LYS A 26 22.63 -10.93 1.88
C LYS A 26 22.17 -11.63 0.60
N LYS A 27 20.86 -11.63 0.35
CA LYS A 27 20.24 -12.26 -0.81
C LYS A 27 18.80 -11.77 -0.93
N PHE A 28 18.60 -10.74 -1.74
CA PHE A 28 17.25 -10.31 -2.12
C PHE A 28 16.82 -11.00 -3.42
N SER A 29 15.59 -11.50 -3.44
CA SER A 29 14.89 -11.91 -4.65
C SER A 29 13.42 -11.59 -4.49
N ILE A 30 12.85 -10.89 -5.48
CA ILE A 30 11.41 -10.60 -5.50
C ILE A 30 10.56 -11.86 -5.55
N LYS A 31 11.09 -12.99 -6.05
CA LYS A 31 10.36 -14.27 -6.06
C LYS A 31 10.27 -14.92 -4.69
N ASN A 32 11.05 -14.47 -3.71
CA ASN A 32 11.03 -15.02 -2.35
C ASN A 32 10.05 -14.23 -1.47
N SER A 33 9.03 -14.90 -0.92
CA SER A 33 8.01 -14.26 -0.09
C SER A 33 8.58 -13.62 1.18
N ALA A 34 9.48 -14.29 1.89
CA ALA A 34 10.11 -13.74 3.09
C ALA A 34 10.96 -12.49 2.80
N ASN A 35 11.57 -12.39 1.62
CA ASN A 35 12.24 -11.17 1.18
C ASN A 35 11.25 -10.03 0.94
N ARG A 36 10.08 -10.32 0.33
CA ARG A 36 9.03 -9.31 0.11
C ARG A 36 8.43 -8.83 1.43
N GLU A 37 8.13 -9.74 2.34
CA GLU A 37 7.66 -9.39 3.69
C GLU A 37 8.69 -8.53 4.43
N THR A 38 9.97 -8.93 4.41
CA THR A 38 11.06 -8.15 5.04
C THR A 38 11.22 -6.75 4.42
N LEU A 39 10.99 -6.61 3.12
CA LEU A 39 11.01 -5.32 2.44
C LEU A 39 9.78 -4.47 2.82
N SER A 40 8.58 -5.07 2.88
CA SER A 40 7.37 -4.39 3.37
C SER A 40 7.61 -3.81 4.77
N ASP A 41 8.07 -4.64 5.70
CA ASP A 41 8.37 -4.23 7.08
C ASP A 41 9.35 -3.06 7.15
N LEU A 42 10.38 -3.07 6.30
CA LEU A 42 11.37 -2.01 6.24
C LEU A 42 10.74 -0.72 5.71
N MET A 43 9.96 -0.80 4.63
CA MET A 43 9.28 0.36 4.04
C MET A 43 8.26 0.98 5.01
N ASP A 44 7.45 0.14 5.66
CA ASP A 44 6.45 0.56 6.64
C ASP A 44 7.09 1.29 7.82
N SER A 45 8.16 0.72 8.39
CA SER A 45 8.93 1.32 9.48
C SER A 45 9.58 2.65 9.05
N LEU A 46 10.22 2.71 7.87
CA LEU A 46 10.80 3.96 7.36
C LEU A 46 9.73 5.05 7.17
N PHE A 47 8.56 4.68 6.65
CA PHE A 47 7.43 5.60 6.47
C PHE A 47 6.93 6.17 7.80
N ILE A 48 6.67 5.31 8.80
CA ILE A 48 6.21 5.73 10.13
C ILE A 48 7.26 6.61 10.84
N CYS A 49 8.54 6.30 10.66
CA CYS A 49 9.65 7.12 11.15
C CYS A 49 9.95 8.38 10.31
N GLU A 50 9.07 8.71 9.36
CA GLU A 50 9.14 9.90 8.51
C GLU A 50 10.45 9.98 7.70
N LYS A 51 10.98 8.82 7.29
CA LYS A 51 12.15 8.69 6.41
C LYS A 51 11.68 8.42 4.98
N TYR A 52 11.38 9.50 4.26
CA TYR A 52 10.71 9.43 2.97
C TYR A 52 11.65 9.29 1.77
N GLU A 53 12.85 9.87 1.85
CA GLU A 53 13.88 9.78 0.82
C GLU A 53 14.19 8.33 0.38
N PRO A 54 14.38 7.35 1.29
CA PRO A 54 14.61 5.96 0.88
C PRO A 54 13.40 5.32 0.18
N LEU A 55 12.17 5.70 0.55
CA LEU A 55 10.96 5.21 -0.12
C LEU A 55 10.85 5.73 -1.55
N LEU A 56 11.16 7.01 -1.76
CA LEU A 56 11.21 7.60 -3.10
C LEU A 56 12.36 7.03 -3.94
N ALA A 57 13.48 6.66 -3.32
CA ALA A 57 14.59 5.98 -4.00
C ALA A 57 14.22 4.56 -4.46
N LEU A 58 13.31 3.87 -3.76
CA LEU A 58 12.78 2.56 -4.13
C LEU A 58 11.76 2.61 -5.28
N LEU A 59 11.09 3.75 -5.48
CA LEU A 59 9.97 3.86 -6.43
C LEU A 59 10.31 3.35 -7.85
N PRO A 60 11.42 3.73 -8.50
CA PRO A 60 11.74 3.21 -9.83
C PRO A 60 11.87 1.69 -9.88
N GLU A 61 12.38 1.09 -8.79
CA GLU A 61 12.59 -0.35 -8.68
C GLU A 61 11.29 -1.11 -8.47
N VAL A 62 10.36 -0.54 -7.70
CA VAL A 62 9.01 -1.10 -7.54
C VAL A 62 8.26 -1.03 -8.88
N LEU A 63 8.28 0.14 -9.54
CA LEU A 63 7.64 0.33 -10.86
C LEU A 63 8.24 -0.54 -11.97
N SER A 64 9.48 -1.03 -11.79
CA SER A 64 10.13 -1.94 -12.74
C SER A 64 9.54 -3.36 -12.76
N VAL A 65 8.72 -3.73 -11.77
CA VAL A 65 8.11 -5.06 -11.67
C VAL A 65 6.73 -5.01 -12.32
N PRO A 66 6.54 -5.54 -13.55
CA PRO A 66 5.25 -5.48 -14.22
C PRO A 66 4.24 -6.43 -13.57
N PHE A 67 2.96 -6.16 -13.79
CA PHE A 67 1.91 -7.14 -13.53
C PHE A 67 1.98 -8.27 -14.58
N GLU A 68 2.17 -9.51 -14.11
CA GLU A 68 2.25 -10.72 -14.94
C GLU A 68 1.25 -11.80 -14.47
N GLU A 69 0.10 -11.38 -13.93
CA GLU A 69 -0.92 -12.30 -13.37
C GLU A 69 -0.38 -13.21 -12.25
N ASP A 70 0.67 -12.75 -11.55
CA ASP A 70 1.15 -13.31 -10.29
C ASP A 70 0.63 -12.42 -9.15
N PHE A 71 -0.56 -12.76 -8.66
CA PHE A 71 -1.24 -12.00 -7.61
C PHE A 71 -0.50 -12.00 -6.28
N LEU A 72 0.39 -12.98 -6.03
CA LEU A 72 1.20 -13.01 -4.80
C LEU A 72 2.29 -11.97 -4.84
N ILE A 73 2.99 -11.83 -5.98
CA ILE A 73 3.97 -10.75 -6.14
C ILE A 73 3.27 -9.40 -6.27
N TRP A 74 2.17 -9.35 -7.02
CA TRP A 74 1.44 -8.11 -7.26
C TRP A 74 0.89 -7.52 -5.97
N GLY A 75 0.28 -8.32 -5.09
CA GLY A 75 -0.23 -7.81 -3.80
C GLY A 75 0.85 -7.10 -2.96
N ASP A 76 2.08 -7.61 -2.98
CA ASP A 76 3.22 -6.95 -2.35
C ASP A 76 3.61 -5.65 -3.08
N MET A 77 3.57 -5.61 -4.42
CA MET A 77 3.81 -4.37 -5.19
C MET A 77 2.76 -3.31 -4.89
N GLU A 78 1.48 -3.70 -4.79
CA GLU A 78 0.40 -2.79 -4.40
C GLU A 78 0.66 -2.20 -3.01
N SER A 79 1.04 -3.04 -2.05
CA SER A 79 1.40 -2.63 -0.69
C SER A 79 2.55 -1.61 -0.69
N TYR A 80 3.60 -1.84 -1.49
CA TYR A 80 4.75 -0.92 -1.59
C TYR A 80 4.37 0.42 -2.22
N LEU A 81 3.60 0.37 -3.31
CA LEU A 81 3.15 1.57 -4.02
C LEU A 81 2.19 2.40 -3.17
N ALA A 82 1.32 1.75 -2.39
CA ALA A 82 0.42 2.38 -1.45
C ALA A 82 1.17 3.18 -0.37
N ILE A 83 2.27 2.65 0.17
CA ILE A 83 3.12 3.40 1.11
C ILE A 83 3.85 4.55 0.42
N ILE A 84 4.45 4.30 -0.75
CA ILE A 84 5.21 5.33 -1.45
C ILE A 84 4.31 6.51 -1.85
N VAL A 85 3.07 6.25 -2.29
CA VAL A 85 2.14 7.31 -2.73
C VAL A 85 1.63 8.17 -1.58
N ALA A 86 1.72 7.68 -0.35
CA ALA A 86 1.40 8.41 0.87
C ALA A 86 2.52 9.35 1.33
N VAL A 87 3.70 9.31 0.71
CA VAL A 87 4.80 10.22 1.03
C VAL A 87 4.39 11.67 0.77
N PRO A 88 4.51 12.60 1.76
CA PRO A 88 4.02 13.97 1.62
C PRO A 88 4.61 14.76 0.43
N ASN A 89 5.89 14.52 0.11
CA ASN A 89 6.59 15.23 -0.95
C ASN A 89 6.60 14.47 -2.29
N ILE A 90 5.68 13.51 -2.50
CA ILE A 90 5.57 12.82 -3.78
C ILE A 90 5.14 13.80 -4.88
N THR A 91 5.83 13.77 -6.02
CA THR A 91 5.52 14.67 -7.15
C THR A 91 4.33 14.18 -7.96
N ALA A 92 3.64 15.08 -8.67
CA ALA A 92 2.56 14.72 -9.58
C ALA A 92 2.98 13.69 -10.65
N ASN A 93 4.22 13.80 -11.15
CA ASN A 93 4.76 12.84 -12.12
C ASN A 93 4.94 11.44 -11.51
N GLN A 94 5.45 11.35 -10.28
CA GLN A 94 5.56 10.08 -9.57
C GLN A 94 4.18 9.49 -9.27
N ARG A 95 3.23 10.30 -8.79
CA ARG A 95 1.83 9.86 -8.58
C ARG A 95 1.21 9.29 -9.85
N LYS A 96 1.35 10.01 -10.96
CA LYS A 96 0.86 9.55 -12.27
C LYS A 96 1.55 8.25 -12.70
N ALA A 97 2.86 8.10 -12.49
CA ALA A 97 3.57 6.87 -12.81
C ALA A 97 3.05 5.67 -11.99
N ILE A 98 2.77 5.87 -10.69
CA ILE A 98 2.16 4.84 -9.84
C ILE A 98 0.76 4.49 -10.35
N PHE A 99 -0.07 5.50 -10.67
CA PHE A 99 -1.40 5.27 -11.23
C PHE A 99 -1.38 4.48 -12.54
N GLU A 100 -0.53 4.85 -13.50
CA GLU A 100 -0.41 4.11 -14.77
C GLU A 100 0.06 2.67 -14.54
N HIS A 101 0.87 2.42 -13.51
CA HIS A 101 1.29 1.08 -13.13
C HIS A 101 0.09 0.24 -12.62
N TYR A 102 -0.74 0.80 -11.73
CA TYR A 102 -2.00 0.17 -11.33
C TYR A 102 -2.94 -0.07 -12.52
N LYS A 103 -3.05 0.91 -13.42
CA LYS A 103 -3.89 0.84 -14.62
C LYS A 103 -3.42 -0.24 -15.59
N SER A 104 -2.15 -0.64 -15.57
CA SER A 104 -1.67 -1.75 -16.41
C SER A 104 -2.41 -3.07 -16.14
N VAL A 105 -2.90 -3.28 -14.90
CA VAL A 105 -3.69 -4.45 -14.49
C VAL A 105 -4.99 -4.53 -15.28
N THR A 106 -5.69 -3.41 -15.48
CA THR A 106 -6.98 -3.39 -16.18
C THR A 106 -6.86 -3.62 -17.68
N HIS A 107 -5.64 -3.54 -18.23
CA HIS A 107 -5.36 -3.79 -19.65
C HIS A 107 -4.75 -5.18 -19.88
N TYR A 108 -4.45 -5.91 -18.79
CA TYR A 108 -3.84 -7.21 -18.89
C TYR A 108 -4.85 -8.25 -19.37
N GLN A 109 -4.44 -9.06 -20.34
CA GLN A 109 -5.24 -10.18 -20.86
C GLN A 109 -4.91 -11.43 -20.05
N SER A 110 -5.87 -11.85 -19.24
CA SER A 110 -5.74 -13.00 -18.34
C SER A 110 -5.50 -14.29 -19.12
N THR A 111 -4.52 -15.06 -18.65
CA THR A 111 -4.26 -16.44 -19.09
C THR A 111 -4.72 -17.47 -18.05
N LYS A 112 -5.05 -17.03 -16.83
CA LYS A 112 -5.43 -17.89 -15.69
C LYS A 112 -6.92 -17.75 -15.29
N LYS A 113 -7.78 -17.32 -16.22
CA LYS A 113 -9.24 -17.16 -16.02
C LYS A 113 -9.62 -16.13 -14.94
N ALA A 114 -8.76 -15.15 -14.70
CA ALA A 114 -8.96 -14.06 -13.75
C ALA A 114 -9.48 -12.77 -14.40
N GLN A 115 -9.89 -12.80 -15.67
CA GLN A 115 -10.24 -11.59 -16.44
C GLN A 115 -11.25 -10.69 -15.73
N GLU A 116 -12.31 -11.25 -15.15
CA GLU A 116 -13.31 -10.47 -14.40
C GLU A 116 -12.67 -9.67 -13.24
N SER A 117 -11.71 -10.27 -12.52
CA SER A 117 -10.99 -9.56 -11.46
C SER A 117 -10.13 -8.42 -11.97
N LEU A 118 -9.61 -8.53 -13.20
CA LEU A 118 -8.81 -7.49 -13.85
C LEU A 118 -9.69 -6.36 -14.38
N ASP A 119 -10.82 -6.72 -15.01
CA ASP A 119 -11.80 -5.77 -15.57
C ASP A 119 -12.42 -4.91 -14.45
N TYR A 120 -12.75 -5.53 -13.31
CA TYR A 120 -13.31 -4.85 -12.14
C TYR A 120 -12.25 -4.39 -11.13
N TYR A 121 -10.97 -4.38 -11.48
CA TYR A 121 -9.89 -4.10 -10.52
C TYR A 121 -10.06 -2.76 -9.79
N PHE A 122 -10.33 -1.67 -10.51
CA PHE A 122 -10.61 -0.37 -9.87
C PHE A 122 -11.95 -0.32 -9.15
N HIS A 123 -12.96 -1.06 -9.61
CA HIS A 123 -14.24 -1.15 -8.89
C HIS A 123 -14.03 -1.77 -7.50
N ARG A 124 -13.22 -2.82 -7.40
CA ARG A 124 -12.92 -3.48 -6.13
C ARG A 124 -12.15 -2.59 -5.14
N ILE A 125 -11.25 -1.74 -5.65
CA ILE A 125 -10.55 -0.76 -4.81
C ILE A 125 -11.54 0.33 -4.36
N LEU A 126 -12.31 0.89 -5.30
CA LEU A 126 -13.22 2.01 -5.04
C LEU A 126 -14.52 1.60 -4.32
N SER A 127 -14.84 0.31 -4.20
CA SER A 127 -16.00 -0.17 -3.43
C SER A 127 -15.81 -0.01 -1.92
N LEU A 128 -14.57 0.22 -1.47
CA LEU A 128 -14.20 0.39 -0.06
C LEU A 128 -14.44 -0.85 0.82
N ASN A 129 -14.73 -2.03 0.25
CA ASN A 129 -14.94 -3.26 1.02
C ASN A 129 -13.75 -3.54 1.93
N LYS A 130 -12.52 -3.49 1.38
CA LYS A 130 -11.30 -3.69 2.17
C LYS A 130 -11.09 -2.65 3.26
N ILE A 131 -11.48 -1.39 3.03
CA ILE A 131 -11.44 -0.34 4.05
C ILE A 131 -12.34 -0.72 5.23
N ASN A 132 -13.55 -1.22 4.94
CA ASN A 132 -14.49 -1.66 5.95
C ASN A 132 -14.00 -2.94 6.66
N ASP A 133 -13.44 -3.90 5.92
CA ASP A 133 -12.83 -5.11 6.48
C ASP A 133 -11.75 -4.72 7.50
N TYR A 134 -10.76 -3.89 7.12
CA TYR A 134 -9.72 -3.45 8.07
C TYR A 134 -10.28 -2.68 9.28
N LYS A 135 -11.35 -1.89 9.12
CA LYS A 135 -11.99 -1.21 10.27
C LYS A 135 -12.59 -2.22 11.25
N THR A 136 -13.23 -3.28 10.76
CA THR A 136 -13.75 -4.39 11.57
C THR A 136 -12.61 -5.10 12.29
N GLU A 137 -11.56 -5.49 11.56
CA GLU A 137 -10.41 -6.21 12.13
C GLU A 137 -9.65 -5.38 13.18
N ILE A 138 -9.58 -4.04 13.03
CA ILE A 138 -9.03 -3.15 14.05
C ILE A 138 -9.89 -3.15 15.32
N ALA A 139 -11.22 -3.17 15.18
CA ALA A 139 -12.12 -3.24 16.32
C ALA A 139 -11.95 -4.56 17.08
N GLU A 140 -11.87 -5.69 16.36
CA GLU A 140 -11.61 -7.01 16.95
C GLU A 140 -10.25 -7.05 17.66
N ALA A 141 -9.18 -6.55 17.03
CA ALA A 141 -7.85 -6.49 17.64
C ALA A 141 -7.82 -5.66 18.93
N LEU A 142 -8.62 -4.59 19.01
CA LEU A 142 -8.75 -3.76 20.21
C LEU A 142 -9.51 -4.49 21.33
N GLU A 143 -10.58 -5.24 20.99
CA GLU A 143 -11.33 -6.04 21.95
C GLU A 143 -10.51 -7.20 22.52
N GLU A 144 -9.68 -7.82 21.69
CA GLU A 144 -8.79 -8.93 22.08
C GLU A 144 -7.47 -8.46 22.71
N GLU A 145 -7.23 -7.15 22.77
CA GLU A 145 -5.97 -6.54 23.21
C GLU A 145 -4.72 -7.06 22.45
N ASP A 146 -4.89 -7.53 21.21
CA ASP A 146 -3.78 -7.98 20.36
C ASP A 146 -3.11 -6.80 19.66
N LEU A 147 -2.10 -6.26 20.32
CA LEU A 147 -1.31 -5.14 19.82
C LEU A 147 -0.54 -5.44 18.52
N SER A 148 -0.22 -6.71 18.23
CA SER A 148 0.46 -7.08 16.99
C SER A 148 -0.53 -7.08 15.83
N TYR A 149 -1.70 -7.65 16.05
CA TYR A 149 -2.75 -7.66 15.07
C TYR A 149 -3.28 -6.25 14.78
N GLU A 150 -3.50 -5.45 15.82
CA GLU A 150 -3.93 -4.06 15.68
C GLU A 150 -2.94 -3.25 14.82
N TYR A 151 -1.63 -3.40 15.08
CA TYR A 151 -0.60 -2.72 14.29
C TYR A 151 -0.67 -3.09 12.80
N ALA A 152 -0.80 -4.39 12.51
CA ALA A 152 -0.89 -4.89 11.14
C ALA A 152 -2.15 -4.37 10.42
N MET A 153 -3.31 -4.38 11.10
CA MET A 153 -4.58 -3.95 10.51
C MET A 153 -4.62 -2.43 10.28
N ARG A 154 -4.04 -1.64 11.19
CA ARG A 154 -3.90 -0.19 10.99
C ARG A 154 -2.99 0.17 9.82
N LEU A 155 -1.89 -0.55 9.65
CA LEU A 155 -1.02 -0.43 8.47
C LEU A 155 -1.77 -0.79 7.18
N GLY A 156 -2.55 -1.87 7.21
CA GLY A 156 -3.40 -2.28 6.09
C GLY A 156 -4.41 -1.19 5.71
N LEU A 157 -5.12 -0.64 6.70
CA LEU A 157 -6.07 0.46 6.50
C LEU A 157 -5.41 1.71 5.90
N LEU A 158 -4.22 2.08 6.38
CA LEU A 158 -3.44 3.20 5.84
C LEU A 158 -3.10 2.98 4.36
N LYS A 159 -2.63 1.78 4.01
CA LYS A 159 -2.25 1.41 2.63
C LYS A 159 -3.46 1.42 1.70
N GLU A 160 -4.54 0.76 2.08
CA GLU A 160 -5.77 0.75 1.28
C GLU A 160 -6.34 2.17 1.13
N GLY A 161 -6.33 2.99 2.18
CA GLY A 161 -6.76 4.39 2.09
C GLY A 161 -5.90 5.18 1.09
N SER A 162 -4.59 4.95 1.10
CA SER A 162 -3.64 5.57 0.17
C SER A 162 -3.88 5.12 -1.28
N GLN A 163 -4.22 3.84 -1.48
CA GLN A 163 -4.58 3.29 -2.78
C GLN A 163 -5.88 3.90 -3.30
N VAL A 164 -6.96 3.92 -2.50
CA VAL A 164 -8.24 4.53 -2.88
C VAL A 164 -8.06 6.01 -3.20
N LYS A 165 -7.30 6.75 -2.39
CA LYS A 165 -7.02 8.17 -2.64
C LYS A 165 -6.30 8.38 -3.97
N LEU A 166 -5.29 7.55 -4.27
CA LEU A 166 -4.60 7.61 -5.57
C LEU A 166 -5.55 7.30 -6.73
N ILE A 167 -6.26 6.17 -6.69
CA ILE A 167 -7.09 5.73 -7.82
C ILE A 167 -8.22 6.74 -8.07
N SER A 168 -8.87 7.21 -7.01
CA SER A 168 -9.96 8.20 -7.14
C SER A 168 -9.51 9.53 -7.71
N GLU A 169 -8.21 9.89 -7.64
CA GLU A 169 -7.66 11.08 -8.31
C GLU A 169 -7.85 11.04 -9.83
N PHE A 170 -7.67 9.87 -10.43
CA PHE A 170 -7.67 9.65 -11.88
C PHE A 170 -8.93 8.95 -12.41
N VAL A 171 -9.67 8.27 -11.54
CA VAL A 171 -10.87 7.50 -11.88
C VAL A 171 -12.04 8.02 -11.09
N ASP A 172 -12.99 8.65 -11.77
CA ASP A 172 -14.23 9.09 -11.14
C ASP A 172 -15.17 7.90 -10.92
N PHE A 173 -15.31 7.47 -9.66
CA PHE A 173 -16.16 6.36 -9.28
C PHE A 173 -17.63 6.57 -9.68
N LYS A 174 -18.10 7.81 -9.84
CA LYS A 174 -19.47 8.10 -10.30
C LYS A 174 -19.71 7.71 -11.76
N THR A 175 -18.64 7.56 -12.53
CA THR A 175 -18.70 7.15 -13.95
C THR A 175 -18.62 5.63 -14.13
N LEU A 176 -18.30 4.90 -13.07
CA LEU A 176 -18.16 3.45 -13.09
C LEU A 176 -19.52 2.77 -12.91
N GLN A 177 -19.73 1.69 -13.67
CA GLN A 177 -20.88 0.79 -13.48
C GLN A 177 -20.46 -0.35 -12.58
N PHE A 178 -20.77 -0.24 -11.28
CA PHE A 178 -20.48 -1.29 -10.32
C PHE A 178 -21.35 -2.52 -10.59
N PRO A 179 -20.76 -3.73 -10.61
CA PRO A 179 -21.54 -4.96 -10.71
C PRO A 179 -22.35 -5.17 -9.43
N GLN A 180 -23.45 -5.92 -9.51
CA GLN A 180 -24.39 -6.12 -8.38
C GLN A 180 -23.76 -6.71 -7.11
N TRP A 181 -22.63 -7.41 -7.25
CA TRP A 181 -21.90 -8.02 -6.14
C TRP A 181 -20.86 -7.11 -5.48
N LEU A 182 -20.64 -5.89 -6.02
CA LEU A 182 -19.81 -4.87 -5.38
C LEU A 182 -20.66 -3.72 -4.87
N GLU A 183 -20.34 -3.26 -3.66
CA GLU A 183 -20.94 -2.07 -3.11
C GLU A 183 -20.47 -0.83 -3.88
N THR A 184 -21.42 0.06 -4.17
CA THR A 184 -21.09 1.36 -4.77
C THR A 184 -20.72 2.33 -3.65
N PRO A 185 -19.58 3.02 -3.71
CA PRO A 185 -19.18 3.97 -2.67
C PRO A 185 -20.22 5.10 -2.53
N ASN A 186 -20.69 5.29 -1.30
CA ASN A 186 -21.70 6.28 -0.95
C ASN A 186 -21.09 7.64 -0.58
N PHE A 187 -20.47 8.30 -1.56
CA PHE A 187 -19.94 9.66 -1.44
C PHE A 187 -20.58 10.58 -2.46
N GLU A 188 -20.75 11.86 -2.15
CA GLU A 188 -21.38 12.82 -3.07
C GLU A 188 -20.58 13.01 -4.35
N ASN A 189 -19.25 13.11 -4.22
CA ASN A 189 -18.33 13.34 -5.32
C ASN A 189 -16.92 12.82 -4.96
N ARG A 190 -16.00 12.92 -5.93
CA ARG A 190 -14.59 12.54 -5.78
C ARG A 190 -13.89 13.27 -4.62
N GLU A 191 -14.14 14.56 -4.46
CA GLU A 191 -13.48 15.37 -3.42
C GLU A 191 -13.87 14.90 -2.01
N ALA A 192 -15.16 14.60 -1.78
CA ALA A 192 -15.64 14.04 -0.53
C ALA A 192 -14.96 12.69 -0.20
N LEU A 193 -14.81 11.81 -1.20
CA LEU A 193 -14.08 10.54 -1.03
C LEU A 193 -12.60 10.78 -0.70
N GLN A 194 -11.93 11.67 -1.42
CA GLN A 194 -10.52 11.97 -1.20
C GLN A 194 -10.25 12.57 0.18
N ASN A 195 -11.09 13.51 0.63
CA ASN A 195 -11.01 14.10 1.97
C ASN A 195 -11.19 13.03 3.04
N HIS A 196 -12.17 12.12 2.87
CA HIS A 196 -12.37 11.02 3.79
C HIS A 196 -11.16 10.06 3.86
N MET A 197 -10.55 9.75 2.71
CA MET A 197 -9.33 8.92 2.70
C MET A 197 -8.16 9.64 3.37
N GLU A 198 -8.03 10.97 3.19
CA GLU A 198 -6.99 11.76 3.86
C GLU A 198 -7.14 11.74 5.38
N GLU A 199 -8.36 11.85 5.89
CA GLU A 199 -8.67 11.73 7.31
C GLU A 199 -8.27 10.35 7.85
N ILE A 200 -8.64 9.27 7.15
CA ILE A 200 -8.27 7.90 7.53
C ILE A 200 -6.74 7.74 7.57
N ILE A 201 -6.04 8.14 6.51
CA ILE A 201 -4.58 8.00 6.39
C ILE A 201 -3.89 8.76 7.52
N SER A 202 -4.30 10.02 7.74
CA SER A 202 -3.72 10.88 8.79
C SER A 202 -3.96 10.30 10.18
N GLN A 203 -5.18 9.84 10.46
CA GLN A 203 -5.51 9.21 11.73
C GLN A 203 -4.68 7.94 11.97
N GLN A 204 -4.57 7.05 10.98
CA GLN A 204 -3.79 5.82 11.15
C GLN A 204 -2.31 6.12 11.33
N LEU A 205 -1.75 7.09 10.59
CA LEU A 205 -0.35 7.48 10.72
C LEU A 205 -0.04 7.99 12.13
N GLU A 206 -0.88 8.87 12.67
CA GLU A 206 -0.70 9.38 14.03
C GLU A 206 -0.81 8.27 15.09
N THR A 207 -1.77 7.36 14.95
CA THR A 207 -1.88 6.20 15.85
C THR A 207 -0.67 5.27 15.74
N LEU A 208 -0.16 4.99 14.52
CA LEU A 208 0.99 4.11 14.31
C LEU A 208 2.31 4.67 14.88
N LYS A 209 2.39 5.99 15.11
CA LYS A 209 3.51 6.66 15.77
C LYS A 209 3.44 6.58 17.30
N GLU A 210 2.34 6.12 17.88
CA GLU A 210 2.19 6.01 19.33
C GLU A 210 3.27 5.10 19.94
N LYS A 211 3.71 5.44 21.15
CA LYS A 211 4.79 4.73 21.86
C LYS A 211 4.52 3.22 22.02
N ARG A 212 3.25 2.79 22.11
CA ARG A 212 2.90 1.37 22.21
C ARG A 212 3.33 0.55 20.98
N PHE A 213 3.43 1.18 19.81
CA PHE A 213 3.88 0.54 18.57
C PHE A 213 5.38 0.69 18.30
N ALA A 214 6.14 1.36 19.16
CA ALA A 214 7.57 1.65 18.93
C ALA A 214 8.44 0.40 18.69
N LYS A 215 8.04 -0.79 19.17
CA LYS A 215 8.77 -2.05 18.93
C LYS A 215 8.66 -2.54 17.48
N TYR A 216 7.69 -2.05 16.72
CA TYR A 216 7.46 -2.43 15.33
C TYR A 216 8.15 -1.49 14.33
N ASN A 217 8.60 -0.32 14.80
CA ASN A 217 9.26 0.72 14.00
C ASN A 217 10.78 0.71 14.19
#